data_AF-A0A162RAK0-F1
#
_entry.id   AF-A0A162RAK0-F1
#
_cell.length_a   1.000
_cell.length_b   1.000
_cell.length_c   1.000
_cell.angle_alpha   90.00
_cell.angle_beta   90.00
_cell.angle_gamma   90.00
#
_symmetry.space_group_name_H-M   'P 1'
#
loop_
_entity.id
_entity.type
_entity.pdbx_description
1 polymer ?
#
loop_
_entity_poly.entity_id
_entity_poly.type
_entity_poly.pdbx_seq_one_letter_code
_entity_poly.pdbx_strand_id
1 'polypeptide(L)'
;MSRKEVTNHFLKFVKAVISRPGMFLVNNVEDLTLIIFGYKTGISYHMEDYVFIDEMMNEFKKYINIHFKTNEDIEWARLIRFHCVSDAATLDFFNFKFNEFISEFEK
;
A
#
# COMPACT_ATOMS: atom_id res chain seq x y z
N MET A 1 -0.59 -5.77 19.03
CA MET A 1 0.64 -4.99 19.33
C MET A 1 0.26 -3.53 19.62
N SER A 2 1.15 -2.64 20.06
CA SER A 2 0.80 -1.21 20.02
C SER A 2 0.61 -0.77 18.55
N ARG A 3 -0.29 0.18 18.27
CA ARG A 3 -0.52 0.67 16.89
C ARG A 3 0.79 1.08 16.20
N LYS A 4 1.69 1.71 16.94
CA LYS A 4 3.02 2.11 16.46
C LYS A 4 3.89 0.92 16.04
N GLU A 5 3.86 -0.18 16.78
CA GLU A 5 4.59 -1.41 16.41
C GLU A 5 3.99 -2.06 15.16
N VAL A 6 2.66 -2.13 15.07
CA VAL A 6 1.94 -2.67 13.90
C VAL A 6 2.29 -1.87 12.65
N THR A 7 2.20 -0.53 12.72
CA THR A 7 2.60 0.37 11.64
C THR A 7 4.05 0.12 11.24
N ASN A 8 4.98 0.12 12.19
CA ASN A 8 6.40 -0.10 11.91
C ASN A 8 6.68 -1.45 11.23
N HIS A 9 6.02 -2.51 11.66
CA HIS A 9 6.15 -3.84 11.05
C HIS A 9 5.63 -3.83 9.61
N PHE A 10 4.44 -3.29 9.39
CA PHE A 10 3.87 -3.18 8.05
C PHE A 10 4.73 -2.33 7.11
N LEU A 11 5.20 -1.17 7.57
CA LEU A 11 6.05 -0.29 6.77
C LEU A 11 7.39 -0.92 6.43
N LYS A 12 8.01 -1.63 7.37
CA LYS A 12 9.24 -2.40 7.10
C LYS A 12 9.00 -3.47 6.04
N PHE A 13 7.87 -4.18 6.12
CA PHE A 13 7.47 -5.17 5.13
C PHE A 13 7.29 -4.56 3.75
N VAL A 14 6.45 -3.53 3.62
CA VAL A 14 6.19 -2.86 2.33
C VAL A 14 7.47 -2.28 1.73
N LYS A 15 8.31 -1.62 2.53
CA LYS A 15 9.60 -1.09 2.07
C LYS A 15 10.55 -2.20 1.62
N ALA A 16 10.60 -3.32 2.33
CA ALA A 16 11.42 -4.46 1.93
C ALA A 16 11.00 -5.00 0.56
N VAL A 17 9.69 -5.17 0.32
CA VAL A 17 9.15 -5.64 -0.96
C VAL A 17 9.51 -4.68 -2.09
N ILE A 18 9.25 -3.39 -1.92
CA ILE A 18 9.46 -2.38 -2.97
C ILE A 18 10.94 -2.13 -3.25
N SER A 19 11.81 -2.27 -2.25
CA SER A 19 13.25 -2.10 -2.44
C SER A 19 13.87 -3.18 -3.34
N ARG A 20 13.24 -4.37 -3.41
CA ARG A 20 13.74 -5.54 -4.14
C ARG A 20 12.58 -6.36 -4.72
N PRO A 21 11.76 -5.78 -5.60
CA PRO A 21 10.47 -6.35 -5.97
C PRO A 21 10.62 -7.70 -6.69
N GLY A 22 11.69 -7.87 -7.48
CA GLY A 22 12.02 -9.15 -8.12
C GLY A 22 12.30 -10.32 -7.16
N MET A 23 12.78 -10.08 -5.93
CA MET A 23 12.95 -11.16 -4.92
C MET A 23 11.61 -11.70 -4.42
N PHE A 24 10.56 -10.88 -4.50
CA PHE A 24 9.21 -11.22 -4.06
C PHE A 24 8.28 -11.52 -5.24
N LEU A 25 8.82 -11.65 -6.46
CA LEU A 25 8.06 -11.82 -7.70
C LEU A 25 7.01 -10.72 -7.94
N VAL A 26 7.29 -9.51 -7.45
CA VAL A 26 6.48 -8.32 -7.68
C VAL A 26 7.01 -7.61 -8.91
N ASN A 27 6.21 -7.50 -9.96
CA ASN A 27 6.59 -6.81 -11.19
C ASN A 27 5.85 -5.48 -11.31
N ASN A 28 4.68 -5.38 -10.70
CA ASN A 28 3.79 -4.24 -10.79
C ASN A 28 2.94 -4.04 -9.54
N VAL A 29 2.11 -3.00 -9.57
CA VAL A 29 1.25 -2.63 -8.45
C VAL A 29 0.17 -3.68 -8.12
N GLU A 30 -0.32 -4.45 -9.09
CA GLU A 30 -1.28 -5.52 -8.83
C GLU A 30 -0.64 -6.67 -8.05
N ASP A 31 0.58 -7.08 -8.42
CA ASP A 31 1.34 -8.06 -7.64
C ASP A 31 1.55 -7.57 -6.20
N LEU A 32 1.85 -6.27 -6.03
CA LEU A 32 1.99 -5.65 -4.71
C LEU A 32 0.68 -5.70 -3.91
N THR A 33 -0.49 -5.51 -4.54
CA THR A 33 -1.78 -5.65 -3.84
C THR A 33 -1.97 -7.06 -3.28
N LEU A 34 -1.59 -8.08 -4.05
CA LEU A 34 -1.65 -9.49 -3.61
C LEU A 34 -0.71 -9.76 -2.44
N ILE A 35 0.50 -9.19 -2.46
CA ILE A 35 1.46 -9.30 -1.35
C ILE A 35 0.93 -8.62 -0.08
N ILE A 36 0.37 -7.42 -0.19
CA ILE A 36 -0.25 -6.72 0.95
C ILE A 36 -1.47 -7.48 1.47
N PHE A 37 -2.29 -8.03 0.58
CA PHE A 37 -3.40 -8.90 0.97
C PHE A 37 -2.91 -10.13 1.73
N GLY A 38 -1.87 -10.81 1.23
CA GLY A 38 -1.25 -11.95 1.91
C GLY A 38 -0.71 -11.60 3.30
N TYR A 39 -0.08 -10.43 3.46
CA TYR A 39 0.33 -9.92 4.78
C TYR A 39 -0.87 -9.77 5.73
N LYS A 40 -1.93 -9.10 5.26
CA LYS A 40 -3.16 -8.90 6.05
C LYS A 40 -3.78 -10.23 6.47
N THR A 41 -3.93 -11.17 5.54
CA THR A 41 -4.41 -12.52 5.85
C THR A 41 -3.49 -13.22 6.85
N GLY A 42 -2.18 -13.07 6.70
CA GLY A 42 -1.17 -13.60 7.60
C GLY A 42 -1.37 -13.14 9.04
N ILE A 43 -1.72 -11.86 9.27
CA ILE A 43 -1.96 -11.28 10.60
C ILE A 43 -3.42 -11.37 11.07
N SER A 44 -4.31 -12.02 10.32
CA SER A 44 -5.76 -12.04 10.62
C SER A 44 -6.12 -12.66 11.97
N TYR A 45 -5.24 -13.49 12.53
CA TYR A 45 -5.38 -14.04 13.89
C TYR A 45 -5.25 -12.97 14.98
N HIS A 46 -4.68 -11.81 14.65
CA HIS A 46 -4.70 -10.59 15.45
C HIS A 46 -5.69 -9.58 14.84
N MET A 47 -6.99 -9.78 15.12
CA MET A 47 -8.08 -9.02 14.47
C MET A 47 -7.91 -7.50 14.58
N GLU A 48 -7.45 -6.98 15.72
CA GLU A 48 -7.19 -5.53 15.89
C GLU A 48 -6.10 -5.01 14.96
N ASP A 49 -5.01 -5.77 14.81
CA ASP A 49 -3.89 -5.41 13.93
C ASP A 49 -4.35 -5.48 12.46
N TYR A 50 -5.15 -6.49 12.10
CA TYR A 50 -5.77 -6.61 10.76
C TYR A 50 -6.65 -5.40 10.43
N VAL A 51 -7.60 -5.06 11.31
CA VAL A 51 -8.54 -3.95 11.10
C VAL A 51 -7.78 -2.64 10.96
N PHE A 52 -6.78 -2.40 11.81
CA PHE A 52 -5.99 -1.19 11.74
C PHE A 52 -5.20 -1.06 10.42
N ILE A 53 -4.60 -2.15 9.92
CA ILE A 53 -3.92 -2.14 8.61
C ILE A 53 -4.92 -1.96 7.46
N ASP A 54 -6.11 -2.55 7.55
CA ASP A 54 -7.17 -2.35 6.57
C ASP A 54 -7.62 -0.88 6.50
N GLU A 55 -7.86 -0.26 7.66
CA GLU A 55 -8.18 1.16 7.78
C GLU A 55 -7.09 2.04 7.18
N MET A 56 -5.82 1.79 7.50
CA MET A 56 -4.70 2.56 6.94
C MET A 56 -4.60 2.44 5.41
N MET A 57 -4.85 1.25 4.85
CA MET A 57 -4.87 1.06 3.40
C MET A 57 -6.10 1.70 2.74
N ASN A 58 -7.23 1.76 3.44
CA ASN A 58 -8.41 2.51 3.00
C ASN A 58 -8.16 4.02 3.01
N GLU A 59 -7.43 4.55 3.99
CA GLU A 59 -6.98 5.95 3.98
C GLU A 59 -6.00 6.23 2.84
N PHE A 60 -5.08 5.30 2.53
CA PHE A 60 -4.23 5.41 1.35
C PHE A 60 -5.05 5.40 0.04
N LYS A 61 -6.10 4.57 -0.04
CA LYS A 61 -7.04 4.58 -1.17
C LYS A 61 -7.67 5.96 -1.34
N LYS A 62 -8.20 6.56 -0.27
CA LYS A 62 -8.78 7.91 -0.29
C LYS A 62 -7.74 8.95 -0.74
N TYR A 63 -6.53 8.88 -0.20
CA TYR A 63 -5.41 9.75 -0.58
C TYR A 63 -5.13 9.72 -2.09
N ILE A 64 -5.08 8.53 -2.69
CA ILE A 64 -4.86 8.36 -4.13
C ILE A 64 -6.06 8.86 -4.96
N ASN A 65 -7.29 8.62 -4.53
CA ASN A 65 -8.48 9.15 -5.20
C ASN A 65 -8.49 10.69 -5.20
N ILE A 66 -8.15 11.32 -4.08
CA ILE A 66 -7.98 12.78 -3.99
C ILE A 66 -6.89 13.27 -4.94
N HIS A 67 -5.73 12.58 -4.99
CA HIS A 67 -4.63 12.93 -5.89
C HIS A 67 -5.07 12.94 -7.36
N PHE A 68 -5.82 11.93 -7.79
CA PHE A 68 -6.34 11.84 -9.16
C PHE A 68 -7.65 12.60 -9.40
N LYS A 69 -8.19 13.28 -8.38
CA LYS A 69 -9.45 14.04 -8.43
C LYS A 69 -10.62 13.20 -8.94
N THR A 70 -10.71 11.96 -8.49
CA THR A 70 -11.81 11.06 -8.84
C THR A 70 -13.04 11.38 -7.98
N ASN A 71 -14.22 11.32 -8.58
CA ASN A 71 -15.50 11.45 -7.88
C ASN A 71 -16.05 10.10 -7.40
N GLU A 72 -15.32 9.02 -7.67
CA GLU A 72 -15.69 7.64 -7.37
C GLU A 72 -14.65 7.04 -6.42
N ASP A 73 -15.07 6.04 -5.62
CA ASP A 73 -14.19 5.30 -4.71
C ASP A 73 -13.46 4.15 -5.44
N ILE A 74 -12.47 4.51 -6.26
CA ILE A 74 -11.75 3.57 -7.13
C ILE A 74 -10.57 2.94 -6.36
N GLU A 75 -10.36 1.64 -6.55
CA GLU A 75 -9.19 0.95 -5.98
C GLU A 75 -7.88 1.61 -6.40
N TRP A 76 -7.01 1.90 -5.43
CA TRP A 76 -5.78 2.67 -5.64
C TRP A 76 -4.87 2.04 -6.70
N ALA A 77 -4.74 0.71 -6.72
CA ALA A 77 -3.92 0.01 -7.69
C ALA A 77 -4.45 0.17 -9.12
N ARG A 78 -5.77 0.20 -9.30
CA ARG A 78 -6.39 0.46 -10.62
C ARG A 78 -6.08 1.87 -11.11
N LEU A 79 -6.15 2.87 -10.23
CA LEU A 79 -5.79 4.24 -10.58
C LEU A 79 -4.32 4.37 -10.96
N ILE A 80 -3.42 3.83 -10.14
CA ILE A 80 -1.98 3.84 -10.44
C ILE A 80 -1.71 3.15 -11.77
N ARG A 81 -2.28 1.97 -12.00
CA ARG A 81 -2.15 1.23 -13.26
C ARG A 81 -2.60 2.07 -14.45
N PHE A 82 -3.78 2.68 -14.36
CA PHE A 82 -4.36 3.44 -15.47
C PHE A 82 -3.53 4.67 -15.83
N HIS A 83 -2.88 5.30 -14.85
CA HIS A 83 -2.14 6.54 -15.04
C HIS A 83 -0.63 6.37 -15.25
N CYS A 84 -0.09 5.15 -15.13
CA CYS A 84 1.34 4.90 -15.33
C CYS A 84 1.62 4.17 -16.65
N VAL A 85 2.75 4.52 -17.28
CA VAL A 85 3.11 4.05 -18.63
C VAL A 85 3.72 2.64 -18.68
N SER A 86 4.17 2.11 -17.54
CA SER A 86 4.83 0.79 -17.47
C SER A 86 4.67 0.17 -16.08
N ASP A 87 4.91 -1.14 -15.98
CA ASP A 87 4.91 -1.89 -14.73
C ASP A 87 5.87 -1.30 -13.69
N ALA A 88 7.12 -1.02 -14.08
CA ALA A 88 8.09 -0.38 -13.20
C ALA A 88 7.61 1.00 -12.72
N ALA A 89 7.02 1.81 -13.61
CA ALA A 89 6.48 3.11 -13.26
C ALA A 89 5.33 3.02 -12.23
N THR A 90 4.52 1.94 -12.26
CA THR A 90 3.48 1.75 -11.23
C THR A 90 4.07 1.56 -9.83
N LEU A 91 5.18 0.82 -9.72
CA LEU A 91 5.86 0.58 -8.45
C LEU A 91 6.56 1.84 -7.94
N ASP A 92 7.23 2.58 -8.83
CA ASP A 92 7.87 3.84 -8.49
C ASP A 92 6.84 4.88 -8.01
N PHE A 93 5.71 4.99 -8.72
CA PHE A 93 4.62 5.88 -8.34
C PHE A 93 4.01 5.48 -7.00
N PHE A 94 3.74 4.19 -6.79
CA PHE A 94 3.29 3.70 -5.49
C PHE A 94 4.27 4.08 -4.39
N ASN A 95 5.57 3.80 -4.57
CA ASN A 95 6.58 4.09 -3.56
C ASN A 95 6.62 5.58 -3.21
N PHE A 96 6.58 6.45 -4.23
CA PHE A 96 6.54 7.89 -4.03
C PHE A 96 5.31 8.33 -3.23
N LYS A 97 4.10 7.97 -3.70
CA LYS A 97 2.84 8.38 -3.05
C LYS A 97 2.61 7.75 -1.69
N PHE A 98 3.04 6.51 -1.50
CA PHE A 98 2.93 5.84 -0.22
C PHE A 98 3.86 6.47 0.82
N ASN A 99 5.09 6.86 0.45
CA ASN A 99 5.97 7.58 1.37
C ASN A 99 5.44 8.99 1.72
N GLU A 100 4.84 9.71 0.76
CA GLU A 100 4.14 10.98 1.02
C GLU A 100 2.99 10.77 2.02
N PHE A 101 2.11 9.81 1.75
CA PHE A 101 0.99 9.45 2.62
C PHE A 101 1.44 9.11 4.04
N ILE A 102 2.45 8.26 4.21
CA ILE A 102 2.94 7.88 5.54
C ILE A 102 3.52 9.07 6.31
N SER A 103 4.20 9.99 5.62
CA SER A 103 4.73 11.21 6.22
C SER A 103 3.63 12.18 6.71
N GLU A 104 2.42 12.07 6.15
CA GLU A 104 1.22 12.80 6.60
C GLU A 104 0.46 12.02 7.68
N PHE A 105 0.41 10.69 7.58
CA PHE A 105 -0.30 9.81 8.51
C PHE A 105 0.36 9.74 9.89
N GLU A 106 1.68 9.91 9.98
CA GLU A 106 2.43 9.91 11.25
C GLU A 106 2.46 11.27 11.97
N LYS A 107 1.91 12.34 11.37
CA LYS A 107 1.80 13.68 11.99
C LYS A 107 0.62 13.76 12.94
#